data_AF-A0A2V7ELC7-F1
#
_entry.id   AF-A0A2V7ELC7-F1
#
_cell.length_a   1.000
_cell.length_b   1.000
_cell.length_c   1.000
_cell.angle_alpha   90.00
_cell.angle_beta   90.00
_cell.angle_gamma   90.00
#
_symmetry.space_group_name_H-M   'P 1'
#
loop_
_entity.id
_entity.type
_entity.pdbx_description
1 polymer ?
#
loop_
_entity_poly.entity_id
_entity_poly.type
_entity_poly.pdbx_seq_one_letter_code
_entity_poly.pdbx_strand_id
1 'polypeptide(L)'
;MPPGDAADARIFSDRDRGVLVIDLAPVDLPAHTSHHELAQPPIATLELPVDGYIHGFRVEVVDSADHELPDELIHHFNLIDPDHRELFLPISRRLLAAGRETGPVRLPGLLFGLPLKRGEHVVASAMIENPTPTTYRHARVRLLMDFTPVGRPWPLFRASPWQMDVAFPVGDKSFALPAGRSSRSYTGSPSVPGKIVGLGGHMHDYGRLIEFVDATTGEVIYHAAPVADSTGHIASVPTSRLYGWTGLGVHVVPDHRYRVTVYYDNPTGQAVPDGGMGVVGGLFVPDRGVEWPPADRTDSLYQQDYRHYMRLSGGHEMQMPMRMGAHEHVTAHEHH
;
A
#
# COMPACT_ATOMS: atom_id res chain seq x y z
N MET A 1 -22.31 6.59 -17.15
CA MET A 1 -21.55 5.59 -17.94
C MET A 1 -21.58 4.29 -17.19
N PRO A 2 -21.74 3.12 -17.84
CA PRO A 2 -21.51 1.86 -17.16
C PRO A 2 -20.05 1.81 -16.69
N PRO A 3 -19.76 1.20 -15.53
CA PRO A 3 -18.38 0.98 -15.11
C PRO A 3 -17.63 0.26 -16.23
N GLY A 4 -16.44 0.74 -16.57
CA GLY A 4 -15.60 0.11 -17.59
C GLY A 4 -15.45 -1.37 -17.30
N ASP A 5 -15.56 -2.19 -18.34
CA ASP A 5 -15.49 -3.64 -18.20
C ASP A 5 -14.07 -4.02 -17.76
N ALA A 6 -13.94 -4.86 -16.72
CA ALA A 6 -12.63 -5.40 -16.33
C ALA A 6 -11.98 -6.28 -17.43
N ALA A 7 -12.73 -6.56 -18.50
CA ALA A 7 -12.39 -7.41 -19.64
C ALA A 7 -11.06 -7.05 -20.32
N ASP A 8 -10.58 -5.81 -20.21
CA ASP A 8 -9.34 -5.35 -20.85
C ASP A 8 -8.12 -5.37 -19.93
N ALA A 9 -8.26 -5.76 -18.66
CA ALA A 9 -7.12 -5.96 -17.78
C ALA A 9 -6.43 -7.29 -18.07
N ARG A 10 -5.09 -7.31 -18.02
CA ARG A 10 -4.30 -8.52 -18.34
C ARG A 10 -3.07 -8.65 -17.46
N ILE A 11 -2.62 -9.89 -17.29
CA ILE A 11 -1.35 -10.24 -16.66
C ILE A 11 -0.54 -11.13 -17.62
N PHE A 12 0.72 -10.80 -17.85
CA PHE A 12 1.58 -11.54 -18.78
C PHE A 12 3.05 -11.42 -18.42
N SER A 13 3.84 -12.42 -18.83
CA SER A 13 5.30 -12.40 -18.66
C SER A 13 5.96 -11.87 -19.93
N ASP A 14 6.74 -10.81 -19.79
CA ASP A 14 7.66 -10.33 -20.81
C ASP A 14 9.04 -10.93 -20.52
N ARG A 15 9.37 -11.99 -21.27
CA ARG A 15 10.61 -12.76 -21.07
C ARG A 15 11.85 -12.00 -21.49
N ASP A 16 11.73 -11.12 -22.48
CA ASP A 16 12.87 -10.36 -23.01
C ASP A 16 13.29 -9.29 -22.01
N ARG A 17 12.31 -8.69 -21.32
CA ARG A 17 12.56 -7.72 -20.24
C ARG A 17 12.76 -8.36 -18.86
N GLY A 18 12.45 -9.64 -18.70
CA GLY A 18 12.54 -10.34 -17.42
C GLY A 18 11.54 -9.81 -16.38
N VAL A 19 10.34 -9.44 -16.83
CA VAL A 19 9.29 -8.88 -15.97
C VAL A 19 7.96 -9.63 -16.09
N LEU A 20 7.19 -9.61 -15.01
CA LEU A 20 5.77 -9.93 -15.01
C LEU A 20 5.00 -8.61 -14.98
N VAL A 21 4.08 -8.42 -15.93
CA VAL A 21 3.34 -7.17 -16.11
C VAL A 21 1.88 -7.41 -15.78
N ILE A 22 1.32 -6.55 -14.93
CA ILE A 22 -0.12 -6.35 -14.80
C ILE A 22 -0.47 -5.04 -15.50
N ASP A 23 -1.39 -5.09 -16.45
CA ASP A 23 -1.76 -3.98 -17.34
C ASP A 23 -3.28 -3.76 -17.24
N LEU A 24 -3.69 -2.74 -16.48
CA LEU A 24 -5.10 -2.47 -16.19
C LEU A 24 -5.85 -1.91 -17.40
N ALA A 25 -7.18 -2.06 -17.39
CA ALA A 25 -8.06 -1.57 -18.46
C ALA A 25 -7.83 -0.07 -18.74
N PRO A 26 -7.98 0.37 -19.99
CA PRO A 26 -7.65 1.73 -20.38
C PRO A 26 -8.67 2.74 -19.83
N VAL A 27 -8.21 3.95 -19.58
CA VAL A 27 -9.00 5.04 -19.01
C VAL A 27 -8.64 6.36 -19.69
N ASP A 28 -9.64 7.22 -19.83
CA ASP A 28 -9.42 8.60 -20.27
C ASP A 28 -9.08 9.47 -19.06
N LEU A 29 -8.04 10.28 -19.20
CA LEU A 29 -7.53 11.19 -18.19
C LEU A 29 -7.69 12.63 -18.68
N PRO A 30 -8.85 13.29 -18.46
CA PRO A 30 -9.01 14.71 -18.76
C PRO A 30 -8.00 15.55 -17.97
N ALA A 31 -7.58 16.68 -18.55
CA ALA A 31 -6.67 17.61 -17.89
C ALA A 31 -7.27 18.14 -16.58
N HIS A 32 -6.40 18.49 -15.62
CA HIS A 32 -6.76 19.11 -14.33
C HIS A 32 -7.91 18.42 -13.57
N THR A 33 -7.92 17.09 -13.57
CA THR A 33 -8.99 16.29 -12.94
C THR A 33 -8.44 15.58 -11.71
N SER A 34 -9.10 15.76 -10.57
CA SER A 34 -8.76 15.04 -9.34
C SER A 34 -9.24 13.59 -9.39
N HIS A 35 -8.67 12.73 -8.53
CA HIS A 35 -9.11 11.33 -8.44
C HIS A 35 -10.58 11.16 -8.01
N HIS A 36 -11.21 12.18 -7.42
CA HIS A 36 -12.64 12.20 -7.06
C HIS A 36 -13.56 12.47 -8.25
N GLU A 37 -13.07 13.17 -9.27
CA GLU A 37 -13.84 13.53 -10.46
C GLU A 37 -13.66 12.50 -11.59
N LEU A 38 -12.65 11.65 -11.44
CA LEU A 38 -12.23 10.68 -12.44
C LEU A 38 -12.80 9.28 -12.16
N ALA A 39 -13.38 8.68 -13.19
CA ALA A 39 -13.70 7.26 -13.17
C ALA A 39 -12.40 6.44 -13.10
N GLN A 40 -12.14 5.84 -11.95
CA GLN A 40 -10.93 5.06 -11.72
C GLN A 40 -10.90 3.79 -12.58
N PRO A 41 -9.70 3.27 -12.93
CA PRO A 41 -9.59 1.97 -13.59
C PRO A 41 -10.41 0.91 -12.83
N PRO A 42 -11.19 0.08 -13.54
CA PRO A 42 -11.88 -1.05 -12.94
C PRO A 42 -10.90 -1.93 -12.17
N ILE A 43 -11.35 -2.44 -11.03
CA ILE A 43 -10.56 -3.41 -10.26
C ILE A 43 -10.49 -4.71 -11.04
N ALA A 44 -9.28 -5.24 -11.19
CA ALA A 44 -9.05 -6.46 -11.93
C ALA A 44 -8.71 -7.61 -10.97
N THR A 45 -9.45 -8.71 -11.05
CA THR A 45 -9.03 -9.99 -10.48
C THR A 45 -8.39 -10.81 -11.60
N LEU A 46 -7.12 -11.16 -11.45
CA LEU A 46 -6.29 -11.79 -12.47
C LEU A 46 -5.70 -13.09 -11.93
N GLU A 47 -5.45 -14.06 -12.82
CA GLU A 47 -4.82 -15.33 -12.48
C GLU A 47 -3.34 -15.30 -12.89
N LEU A 48 -2.45 -15.70 -11.98
CA LEU A 48 -1.02 -15.74 -12.23
C LEU A 48 -0.68 -16.75 -13.35
N PRO A 49 0.01 -16.33 -14.43
CA PRO A 49 0.21 -17.20 -15.60
C PRO A 49 1.41 -18.15 -15.45
N VAL A 50 2.33 -17.86 -14.52
CA VAL A 50 3.63 -18.53 -14.39
C VAL A 50 4.07 -18.63 -12.94
N ASP A 51 4.78 -19.71 -12.61
CA ASP A 51 5.47 -19.87 -11.33
C ASP A 51 6.78 -19.07 -11.32
N GLY A 52 7.10 -18.43 -10.19
CA GLY A 52 8.39 -17.76 -10.03
C GLY A 52 8.47 -16.87 -8.81
N TYR A 53 9.35 -15.87 -8.91
CA TYR A 53 9.65 -14.96 -7.81
C TYR A 53 9.68 -13.52 -8.29
N ILE A 54 8.99 -12.65 -7.56
CA ILE A 54 9.14 -11.20 -7.71
C ILE A 54 10.24 -10.72 -6.76
N HIS A 55 11.14 -9.88 -7.25
CA HIS A 55 12.19 -9.26 -6.43
C HIS A 55 12.27 -7.75 -6.58
N GLY A 56 11.34 -7.13 -7.30
CA GLY A 56 11.24 -5.68 -7.42
C GLY A 56 9.99 -5.30 -8.19
N PHE A 57 9.59 -4.04 -8.11
CA PHE A 57 8.48 -3.53 -8.89
C PHE A 57 8.56 -2.02 -9.13
N ARG A 58 7.82 -1.56 -10.13
CA ARG A 58 7.49 -0.16 -10.37
C ARG A 58 6.09 -0.06 -10.99
N VAL A 59 5.44 1.08 -10.78
CA VAL A 59 4.17 1.40 -11.46
C VAL A 59 4.45 2.48 -12.49
N GLU A 60 3.87 2.37 -13.68
CA GLU A 60 3.95 3.37 -14.73
C GLU A 60 2.55 3.63 -15.30
N VAL A 61 2.34 4.81 -15.87
CA VAL A 61 1.19 5.10 -16.71
C VAL A 61 1.69 5.26 -18.14
N VAL A 62 1.02 4.65 -19.10
CA VAL A 62 1.38 4.76 -20.52
C VAL A 62 0.21 5.27 -21.35
N ASP A 63 0.51 5.94 -22.46
CA ASP A 63 -0.48 6.32 -23.46
C ASP A 63 -0.88 5.14 -24.38
N SER A 64 -1.77 5.40 -25.33
CA SER A 64 -2.22 4.40 -26.31
C SER A 64 -1.13 3.89 -27.27
N ALA A 65 0.03 4.54 -27.30
CA ALA A 65 1.19 4.20 -28.11
C ALA A 65 2.34 3.62 -27.25
N ASP A 66 2.07 3.23 -26.01
CA ASP A 66 3.02 2.67 -25.05
C ASP A 66 4.13 3.65 -24.60
N HIS A 67 3.94 4.96 -24.78
CA HIS A 67 4.85 5.95 -24.20
C HIS A 67 4.52 6.21 -22.73
N GLU A 68 5.56 6.24 -21.90
CA GLU A 68 5.47 6.56 -20.48
C GLU A 68 4.98 8.01 -20.28
N LEU A 69 3.95 8.15 -19.47
CA LEU A 69 3.34 9.40 -19.06
C LEU A 69 3.91 9.85 -17.69
N PRO A 70 3.69 11.10 -17.27
CA PRO A 70 4.22 11.60 -16.01
C PRO A 70 3.80 10.75 -14.78
N ASP A 71 4.75 10.46 -13.90
CA ASP A 71 4.52 9.69 -12.66
C ASP A 71 3.51 10.36 -11.72
N GLU A 72 3.35 11.68 -11.82
CA GLU A 72 2.37 12.45 -11.03
C GLU A 72 0.90 12.11 -11.35
N LEU A 73 0.65 11.28 -12.36
CA LEU A 73 -0.67 10.73 -12.65
C LEU A 73 -1.07 9.60 -11.68
N ILE A 74 -0.10 8.96 -11.02
CA ILE A 74 -0.35 7.85 -10.10
C ILE A 74 -0.66 8.41 -8.71
N HIS A 75 -1.86 8.15 -8.22
CA HIS A 75 -2.20 8.47 -6.83
C HIS A 75 -1.85 7.27 -5.92
N HIS A 76 -2.36 6.07 -6.24
CA HIS A 76 -1.90 4.83 -5.60
C HIS A 76 -2.17 3.59 -6.47
N PHE A 77 -1.45 2.51 -6.20
CA PHE A 77 -1.64 1.18 -6.76
C PHE A 77 -1.57 0.15 -5.62
N ASN A 78 -2.47 -0.82 -5.62
CA ASN A 78 -2.42 -1.96 -4.70
C ASN A 78 -2.44 -3.28 -5.48
N LEU A 79 -1.61 -4.22 -5.05
CA LEU A 79 -1.67 -5.63 -5.42
C LEU A 79 -1.99 -6.46 -4.18
N ILE A 80 -3.07 -7.22 -4.25
CA ILE A 80 -3.61 -8.01 -3.14
C ILE A 80 -3.66 -9.47 -3.56
N ASP A 81 -3.30 -10.35 -2.64
CA ASP A 81 -3.55 -11.79 -2.75
C ASP A 81 -4.81 -12.11 -1.93
N PRO A 82 -5.95 -12.39 -2.59
CA PRO A 82 -7.21 -12.68 -1.91
C PRO A 82 -7.30 -14.12 -1.39
N ASP A 83 -6.38 -15.00 -1.80
CA ASP A 83 -6.40 -16.43 -1.49
C ASP A 83 -5.66 -16.74 -0.19
N HIS A 84 -4.74 -15.87 0.22
CA HIS A 84 -3.97 -16.01 1.45
C HIS A 84 -4.25 -14.91 2.48
N ARG A 85 -4.17 -15.29 3.75
CA ARG A 85 -4.38 -14.42 4.90
C ARG A 85 -3.21 -13.44 5.09
N GLU A 86 -3.45 -12.22 5.56
CA GLU A 86 -2.38 -11.30 6.03
C GLU A 86 -1.68 -11.84 7.30
N LEU A 87 -0.42 -11.46 7.55
CA LEU A 87 0.36 -12.05 8.65
C LEU A 87 -0.31 -11.82 10.02
N PHE A 88 -0.77 -10.61 10.31
CA PHE A 88 -1.31 -10.22 11.63
C PHE A 88 -2.84 -10.19 11.73
N LEU A 89 -3.57 -10.26 10.61
CA LEU A 89 -5.03 -10.15 10.56
C LEU A 89 -5.66 -11.18 9.63
N PRO A 90 -6.90 -11.64 9.90
CA PRO A 90 -7.63 -12.54 9.02
C PRO A 90 -8.27 -11.77 7.84
N ILE A 91 -7.45 -11.02 7.09
CA ILE A 91 -7.84 -10.25 5.89
C ILE A 91 -7.02 -10.73 4.69
N SER A 92 -7.29 -10.22 3.48
CA SER A 92 -6.51 -10.58 2.29
C SER A 92 -5.09 -10.01 2.38
N ARG A 93 -4.09 -10.82 2.03
CA ARG A 93 -2.68 -10.45 2.11
C ARG A 93 -2.33 -9.31 1.16
N ARG A 94 -1.67 -8.27 1.67
CA ARG A 94 -1.19 -7.14 0.86
C ARG A 94 0.18 -7.49 0.27
N LEU A 95 0.25 -7.64 -1.05
CA LEU A 95 1.51 -7.97 -1.71
C LEU A 95 2.35 -6.70 -1.94
N LEU A 96 1.75 -5.67 -2.53
CA LEU A 96 2.46 -4.47 -2.94
C LEU A 96 1.53 -3.26 -2.80
N ALA A 97 2.09 -2.13 -2.42
CA ALA A 97 1.44 -0.83 -2.50
C ALA A 97 2.45 0.17 -3.04
N ALA A 98 2.01 1.06 -3.92
CA ALA A 98 2.84 2.12 -4.49
C ALA A 98 2.02 3.39 -4.67
N GLY A 99 2.55 4.54 -4.24
CA GLY A 99 2.05 5.86 -4.59
C GLY A 99 3.06 6.61 -5.46
N ARG A 100 2.74 7.87 -5.77
CA ARG A 100 3.65 8.83 -6.44
C ARG A 100 5.04 8.86 -5.80
N GLU A 101 5.10 8.70 -4.48
CA GLU A 101 6.28 8.83 -3.64
C GLU A 101 7.09 7.53 -3.48
N THR A 102 6.58 6.39 -3.93
CA THR A 102 7.21 5.09 -3.65
C THR A 102 8.42 4.81 -4.54
N GLY A 103 8.43 5.30 -5.78
CA GLY A 103 9.47 4.99 -6.77
C GLY A 103 9.67 3.48 -7.02
N PRO A 104 10.74 3.07 -7.72
CA PRO A 104 11.06 1.65 -7.91
C PRO A 104 11.53 0.98 -6.62
N VAL A 105 10.89 -0.13 -6.25
CA VAL A 105 11.27 -0.92 -5.07
C VAL A 105 12.03 -2.16 -5.53
N ARG A 106 13.17 -2.46 -4.88
CA ARG A 106 13.98 -3.64 -5.19
C ARG A 106 14.45 -4.36 -3.93
N LEU A 107 14.33 -5.68 -3.96
CA LEU A 107 14.88 -6.61 -3.00
C LEU A 107 16.23 -7.13 -3.51
N PRO A 108 17.12 -7.58 -2.62
CA PRO A 108 18.29 -8.37 -3.03
C PRO A 108 17.85 -9.71 -3.64
N GLY A 109 17.62 -9.75 -4.95
CA GLY A 109 16.95 -10.88 -5.65
C GLY A 109 17.68 -12.22 -5.59
N LEU A 110 18.97 -12.24 -5.25
CA LEU A 110 19.69 -13.49 -4.96
C LEU A 110 19.29 -14.09 -3.60
N LEU A 111 18.94 -13.25 -2.63
CA LEU A 111 18.58 -13.67 -1.28
C LEU A 111 17.08 -13.85 -1.11
N PHE A 112 16.29 -12.88 -1.57
CA PHE A 112 14.86 -12.81 -1.27
C PHE A 112 14.04 -12.68 -2.55
N GLY A 113 12.90 -13.37 -2.58
CA GLY A 113 11.85 -13.10 -3.55
C GLY A 113 10.50 -13.54 -3.03
N LEU A 114 9.48 -12.82 -3.48
CA LEU A 114 8.08 -13.13 -3.24
C LEU A 114 7.65 -14.28 -4.16
N PRO A 115 7.37 -15.48 -3.63
CA PRO A 115 6.93 -16.58 -4.46
C PRO A 115 5.54 -16.30 -5.05
N LEU A 116 5.40 -16.55 -6.34
CA LEU A 116 4.13 -16.62 -7.05
C LEU A 116 3.91 -18.03 -7.57
N LYS A 117 2.68 -18.53 -7.47
CA LYS A 117 2.30 -19.78 -8.15
C LYS A 117 1.30 -19.51 -9.25
N ARG A 118 1.47 -20.22 -10.36
CA ARG A 118 0.49 -20.24 -11.44
C ARG A 118 -0.86 -20.70 -10.91
N GLY A 119 -1.93 -20.02 -11.31
CA GLY A 119 -3.29 -20.33 -10.88
C GLY A 119 -3.75 -19.63 -9.60
N GLU A 120 -2.84 -19.02 -8.84
CA GLU A 120 -3.22 -18.15 -7.72
C GLU A 120 -3.80 -16.84 -8.25
N HIS A 121 -4.77 -16.28 -7.53
CA HIS A 121 -5.40 -15.02 -7.91
C HIS A 121 -4.64 -13.83 -7.33
N VAL A 122 -4.69 -12.72 -8.05
CA VAL A 122 -4.31 -11.41 -7.54
C VAL A 122 -5.39 -10.39 -7.88
N VAL A 123 -5.60 -9.45 -6.98
CA VAL A 123 -6.48 -8.30 -7.19
C VAL A 123 -5.62 -7.07 -7.35
N ALA A 124 -5.74 -6.41 -8.50
CA ALA A 124 -5.03 -5.19 -8.83
C ALA A 124 -6.00 -4.01 -8.90
N SER A 125 -5.66 -2.93 -8.21
CA SER A 125 -6.43 -1.69 -8.21
C SER A 125 -5.50 -0.49 -8.29
N ALA A 126 -5.81 0.46 -9.16
CA ALA A 126 -5.13 1.73 -9.23
C ALA A 126 -6.10 2.88 -8.93
N MET A 127 -5.56 3.94 -8.37
CA MET A 127 -6.16 5.25 -8.32
C MET A 127 -5.23 6.24 -9.00
N ILE A 128 -5.79 7.03 -9.89
CA ILE A 128 -5.07 7.99 -10.72
C ILE A 128 -5.77 9.34 -10.67
N GLU A 129 -4.99 10.37 -10.95
CA GLU A 129 -5.44 11.74 -11.14
C GLU A 129 -4.67 12.37 -12.30
N ASN A 130 -5.10 13.52 -12.76
CA ASN A 130 -4.39 14.25 -13.79
C ASN A 130 -4.27 15.72 -13.42
N PRO A 131 -3.23 16.12 -12.67
CA PRO A 131 -3.00 17.52 -12.33
C PRO A 131 -2.50 18.32 -13.54
N THR A 132 -2.08 17.65 -14.61
CA THR A 132 -1.44 18.26 -15.79
C THR A 132 -2.45 18.98 -16.69
N PRO A 133 -2.00 19.93 -17.53
CA PRO A 133 -2.87 20.60 -18.51
C PRO A 133 -3.19 19.73 -19.74
N THR A 134 -2.65 18.52 -19.83
CA THR A 134 -2.79 17.65 -21.00
C THR A 134 -3.84 16.58 -20.73
N THR A 135 -4.76 16.38 -21.69
CA THR A 135 -5.68 15.24 -21.66
C THR A 135 -5.03 14.03 -22.30
N TYR A 136 -5.04 12.89 -21.62
CA TYR A 136 -4.58 11.61 -22.16
C TYR A 136 -5.78 10.71 -22.45
N ARG A 137 -5.80 10.07 -23.62
CA ARG A 137 -6.87 9.16 -24.03
C ARG A 137 -6.37 7.73 -23.99
N HIS A 138 -7.21 6.81 -23.55
CA HIS A 138 -6.88 5.38 -23.44
C HIS A 138 -5.55 5.11 -22.71
N ALA A 139 -5.25 5.90 -21.69
CA ALA A 139 -4.08 5.68 -20.86
C ALA A 139 -4.24 4.37 -20.06
N ARG A 140 -3.13 3.70 -19.76
CA ARG A 140 -3.13 2.43 -19.01
C ARG A 140 -2.16 2.50 -17.85
N VAL A 141 -2.58 1.96 -16.71
CA VAL A 141 -1.70 1.80 -15.54
C VAL A 141 -1.09 0.41 -15.57
N ARG A 142 0.24 0.34 -15.46
CA ARG A 142 1.00 -0.91 -15.46
C ARG A 142 1.79 -1.08 -14.18
N LEU A 143 1.73 -2.27 -13.62
CA LEU A 143 2.67 -2.74 -12.60
C LEU A 143 3.68 -3.67 -13.26
N LEU A 144 4.95 -3.28 -13.24
CA LEU A 144 6.06 -4.06 -13.78
C LEU A 144 6.80 -4.67 -12.60
N MET A 145 6.88 -5.98 -12.57
CA MET A 145 7.51 -6.74 -11.49
C MET A 145 8.77 -7.42 -12.03
N ASP A 146 9.93 -7.10 -11.46
CA ASP A 146 11.17 -7.79 -11.77
C ASP A 146 10.98 -9.28 -11.39
N PHE A 147 11.04 -10.18 -12.38
CA PHE A 147 10.53 -11.53 -12.25
C PHE A 147 11.55 -12.59 -12.69
N THR A 148 11.73 -13.60 -11.84
CA THR A 148 12.52 -14.79 -12.16
C THR A 148 11.65 -16.04 -12.15
N PRO A 149 11.48 -16.74 -13.29
CA PRO A 149 10.78 -18.02 -13.34
C PRO A 149 11.47 -19.07 -12.45
N VAL A 150 10.69 -20.08 -12.01
CA VAL A 150 11.25 -21.24 -11.29
C VAL A 150 12.32 -21.98 -12.10
N GLY A 151 13.19 -22.73 -11.40
CA GLY A 151 14.28 -23.50 -12.00
C GLY A 151 15.67 -22.88 -11.84
N ARG A 152 15.75 -21.69 -11.24
CA ARG A 152 17.02 -21.09 -10.79
C ARG A 152 17.29 -21.43 -9.31
N PRO A 153 18.56 -21.49 -8.88
CA PRO A 153 18.90 -21.77 -7.48
C PRO A 153 18.68 -20.58 -6.52
N TRP A 154 18.23 -19.44 -7.06
CA TRP A 154 17.84 -18.23 -6.30
C TRP A 154 16.37 -17.88 -6.56
N PRO A 155 15.72 -17.11 -5.67
CA PRO A 155 16.22 -16.59 -4.40
C PRO A 155 16.46 -17.69 -3.36
N LEU A 156 17.41 -17.47 -2.44
CA LEU A 156 17.68 -18.42 -1.34
C LEU A 156 16.52 -18.53 -0.36
N PHE A 157 15.78 -17.45 -0.14
CA PHE A 157 14.68 -17.34 0.80
C PHE A 157 13.41 -16.88 0.10
N ARG A 158 12.31 -17.54 0.45
CA ARG A 158 10.95 -17.10 0.14
C ARG A 158 10.56 -16.03 1.15
N ALA A 159 10.37 -14.80 0.69
CA ALA A 159 10.00 -13.68 1.53
C ALA A 159 8.60 -13.20 1.16
N SER A 160 7.75 -12.95 2.15
CA SER A 160 6.45 -12.32 1.94
C SER A 160 6.45 -10.93 2.57
N PRO A 161 5.78 -9.96 1.94
CA PRO A 161 5.48 -8.69 2.57
C PRO A 161 4.56 -8.92 3.78
N TRP A 162 4.65 -8.02 4.76
CA TRP A 162 3.74 -7.96 5.89
C TRP A 162 3.53 -6.51 6.29
N GLN A 163 2.41 -6.25 6.96
CA GLN A 163 2.14 -4.94 7.56
C GLN A 163 1.38 -5.05 8.87
N MET A 164 1.50 -4.01 9.68
CA MET A 164 0.77 -3.79 10.91
C MET A 164 0.46 -2.30 11.06
N ASP A 165 -0.82 -1.97 11.15
CA ASP A 165 -1.32 -0.59 11.19
C ASP A 165 -2.00 -0.30 12.53
N VAL A 166 -1.81 0.91 13.06
CA VAL A 166 -2.46 1.38 14.29
C VAL A 166 -3.99 1.58 14.14
N ALA A 167 -4.50 1.61 12.91
CA ALA A 167 -5.91 1.71 12.55
C ALA A 167 -6.56 0.37 12.16
N PHE A 168 -5.83 -0.75 12.19
CA PHE A 168 -6.40 -2.09 12.03
C PHE A 168 -7.62 -2.34 12.96
N PRO A 169 -8.63 -3.15 12.54
CA PRO A 169 -8.52 -4.22 11.53
C PRO A 169 -8.99 -3.92 10.08
N VAL A 170 -9.93 -3.00 9.85
CA VAL A 170 -10.43 -2.65 8.50
C VAL A 170 -10.85 -1.17 8.51
N GLY A 171 -10.64 -0.47 7.39
CA GLY A 171 -11.01 0.93 7.20
C GLY A 171 -9.84 1.76 6.69
N ASP A 172 -10.03 3.08 6.68
CA ASP A 172 -8.98 4.01 6.32
C ASP A 172 -7.82 3.91 7.31
N LYS A 173 -6.60 3.95 6.77
CA LYS A 173 -5.37 3.91 7.56
C LYS A 173 -5.11 5.22 8.31
N SER A 174 -5.78 6.30 7.89
CA SER A 174 -5.69 7.61 8.51
C SER A 174 -6.64 7.76 9.69
N PHE A 175 -6.36 8.73 10.56
CA PHE A 175 -7.23 9.11 11.65
C PHE A 175 -7.12 10.58 12.01
N ALA A 176 -8.16 11.12 12.63
CA ALA A 176 -8.13 12.47 13.18
C ALA A 176 -7.05 12.59 14.26
N LEU A 177 -6.08 13.49 14.03
CA LEU A 177 -4.97 13.72 14.94
C LEU A 177 -5.35 14.80 15.96
N PRO A 178 -5.51 14.49 17.26
CA PRO A 178 -5.85 15.49 18.27
C PRO A 178 -4.73 16.54 18.43
N ALA A 179 -5.07 17.69 18.99
CA ALA A 179 -4.09 18.70 19.36
C ALA A 179 -3.15 18.20 20.48
N GLY A 180 -1.88 18.59 20.41
CA GLY A 180 -0.84 18.22 21.37
C GLY A 180 -0.32 16.79 21.19
N ARG A 181 0.24 16.25 22.28
CA ARG A 181 0.83 14.91 22.31
C ARG A 181 -0.25 13.83 22.28
N SER A 182 -0.07 12.85 21.42
CA SER A 182 -0.94 11.68 21.35
C SER A 182 -0.17 10.44 20.93
N SER A 183 -0.78 9.28 21.18
CA SER A 183 -0.26 8.01 20.70
C SER A 183 -1.41 7.09 20.32
N ARG A 184 -1.16 6.19 19.37
CA ARG A 184 -2.09 5.14 18.97
C ARG A 184 -1.34 3.85 18.77
N SER A 185 -1.96 2.73 19.12
CA SER A 185 -1.33 1.42 19.01
C SER A 185 -2.31 0.36 18.54
N TYR A 186 -1.75 -0.68 17.92
CA TYR A 186 -2.45 -1.92 17.61
C TYR A 186 -1.57 -3.10 18.07
N THR A 187 -2.20 -4.18 18.53
CA THR A 187 -1.50 -5.38 19.01
C THR A 187 -2.09 -6.61 18.34
N GLY A 188 -1.22 -7.50 17.85
CA GLY A 188 -1.61 -8.70 17.12
C GLY A 188 -0.56 -9.81 17.25
N SER A 189 -0.87 -10.97 16.70
CA SER A 189 0.05 -12.11 16.63
C SER A 189 0.20 -12.54 15.17
N PRO A 190 1.41 -12.93 14.73
CA PRO A 190 1.57 -13.48 13.39
C PRO A 190 0.83 -14.82 13.31
N SER A 191 0.22 -15.11 12.17
CA SER A 191 -0.45 -16.39 11.94
C SER A 191 0.51 -17.57 11.80
N VAL A 192 1.77 -17.28 11.49
CA VAL A 192 2.82 -18.29 11.30
C VAL A 192 4.16 -17.80 11.88
N PRO A 193 5.02 -18.71 12.37
CA PRO A 193 6.34 -18.36 12.84
C PRO A 193 7.31 -18.10 11.68
N GLY A 194 8.29 -17.23 11.91
CA GLY A 194 9.30 -16.89 10.91
C GLY A 194 10.11 -15.68 11.33
N LYS A 195 10.81 -15.07 10.37
CA LYS A 195 11.76 -13.99 10.65
C LYS A 195 11.43 -12.72 9.90
N ILE A 196 11.37 -11.61 10.63
CA ILE A 196 11.34 -10.27 10.03
C ILE A 196 12.77 -9.91 9.65
N VAL A 197 13.03 -9.78 8.35
CA VAL A 197 14.38 -9.54 7.81
C VAL A 197 14.59 -8.08 7.42
N GLY A 198 13.53 -7.38 7.05
CA GLY A 198 13.56 -5.95 6.80
C GLY A 198 12.27 -5.32 7.24
N LEU A 199 12.33 -4.08 7.68
CA LEU A 199 11.16 -3.32 8.09
C LEU A 199 11.37 -1.82 7.93
N GLY A 200 10.26 -1.10 7.84
CA GLY A 200 10.20 0.35 7.86
C GLY A 200 8.87 0.80 8.43
N GLY A 201 8.68 2.11 8.49
CA GLY A 201 7.40 2.69 8.89
C GLY A 201 6.87 3.69 7.89
N HIS A 202 5.62 4.08 8.06
CA HIS A 202 5.03 5.24 7.43
C HIS A 202 4.15 5.97 8.45
N MET A 203 4.24 7.30 8.45
CA MET A 203 3.46 8.19 9.29
C MET A 203 3.29 9.54 8.61
N HIS A 204 2.17 10.20 8.89
CA HIS A 204 1.90 11.56 8.45
C HIS A 204 2.63 12.60 9.33
N ASP A 205 2.63 13.86 8.87
CA ASP A 205 3.20 15.02 9.56
C ASP A 205 2.82 15.11 11.04
N TYR A 206 3.71 15.74 11.82
CA TYR A 206 3.67 15.78 13.30
C TYR A 206 3.99 14.45 13.99
N GLY A 207 4.21 13.38 13.23
CA GLY A 207 4.77 12.13 13.73
C GLY A 207 6.13 12.35 14.38
N ARG A 208 6.35 11.73 15.54
CA ARG A 208 7.58 11.86 16.34
C ARG A 208 8.33 10.55 16.45
N LEU A 209 7.60 9.46 16.53
CA LEU A 209 8.17 8.14 16.74
C LEU A 209 7.21 7.05 16.27
N ILE A 210 7.75 5.98 15.69
CA ILE A 210 7.05 4.72 15.51
C ILE A 210 7.89 3.58 16.08
N GLU A 211 7.21 2.67 16.77
CA GLU A 211 7.81 1.52 17.41
C GLU A 211 7.09 0.24 16.98
N PHE A 212 7.85 -0.84 16.85
CA PHE A 212 7.34 -2.20 16.76
C PHE A 212 8.06 -3.05 17.80
N VAL A 213 7.29 -3.65 18.71
CA VAL A 213 7.81 -4.35 19.89
C VAL A 213 7.19 -5.73 20.02
N ASP A 214 7.96 -6.67 20.56
CA ASP A 214 7.43 -7.88 21.15
C ASP A 214 6.85 -7.49 22.52
N ALA A 215 5.52 -7.37 22.60
CA ALA A 215 4.82 -7.01 23.82
C ALA A 215 4.75 -8.16 24.84
N THR A 216 5.09 -9.40 24.43
CA THR A 216 5.21 -10.53 25.35
C THR A 216 6.52 -10.47 26.13
N THR A 217 7.63 -10.16 25.47
CA THR A 217 8.97 -10.14 26.11
C THR A 217 9.42 -8.73 26.53
N GLY A 218 8.82 -7.69 25.94
CA GLY A 218 9.26 -6.29 26.09
C GLY A 218 10.41 -5.91 25.15
N GLU A 219 10.82 -6.78 24.23
CA GLU A 219 11.89 -6.50 23.26
C GLU A 219 11.45 -5.47 22.21
N VAL A 220 12.26 -4.43 22.03
CA VAL A 220 12.05 -3.43 20.96
C VAL A 220 12.71 -3.95 19.68
N ILE A 221 11.88 -4.30 18.70
CA ILE A 221 12.33 -4.80 17.39
C ILE A 221 12.63 -3.63 16.45
N TYR A 222 11.88 -2.54 16.59
CA TYR A 222 11.99 -1.34 15.77
C TYR A 222 11.66 -0.09 16.56
N HIS A 223 12.43 0.96 16.32
CA HIS A 223 12.23 2.28 16.90
C HIS A 223 12.82 3.31 15.94
N ALA A 224 11.96 4.15 15.35
CA ALA A 224 12.38 5.13 14.36
C ALA A 224 11.67 6.47 14.50
N ALA A 225 12.46 7.53 14.56
CA ALA A 225 11.98 8.90 14.40
C ALA A 225 11.99 9.27 12.90
N PRO A 226 10.96 9.96 12.39
CA PRO A 226 10.95 10.41 11.00
C PRO A 226 12.02 11.48 10.76
N VAL A 227 12.45 11.59 9.50
CA VAL A 227 13.32 12.66 9.01
C VAL A 227 12.44 13.70 8.34
N ALA A 228 12.53 14.95 8.80
CA ALA A 228 11.80 16.07 8.21
C ALA A 228 12.61 16.76 7.10
N ASP A 229 11.91 17.38 6.16
CA ASP A 229 12.49 18.26 5.15
C ASP A 229 12.77 19.68 5.70
N SER A 230 13.24 20.58 4.83
CA SER A 230 13.55 21.97 5.19
C SER A 230 12.32 22.80 5.58
N THR A 231 11.11 22.33 5.27
CA THR A 231 9.84 22.96 5.62
C THR A 231 9.20 22.35 6.87
N GLY A 232 9.79 21.29 7.43
CA GLY A 232 9.31 20.62 8.63
C GLY A 232 8.28 19.51 8.37
N HIS A 233 8.02 19.17 7.11
CA HIS A 233 7.18 18.03 6.73
C HIS A 233 8.00 16.74 6.77
N ILE A 234 7.36 15.60 7.04
CA ILE A 234 8.07 14.33 7.08
C ILE A 234 8.48 13.94 5.65
N ALA A 235 9.79 13.85 5.43
CA ALA A 235 10.38 13.44 4.17
C ALA A 235 10.53 11.91 4.07
N SER A 236 10.86 11.25 5.19
CA SER A 236 11.01 9.79 5.22
C SER A 236 10.94 9.23 6.64
N VAL A 237 10.65 7.93 6.74
CA VAL A 237 10.86 7.15 7.97
C VAL A 237 12.02 6.19 7.71
N PRO A 238 13.03 6.13 8.60
CA PRO A 238 14.16 5.22 8.45
C PRO A 238 13.73 3.77 8.19
N THR A 239 14.51 2.99 7.46
CA THR A 239 14.28 1.55 7.32
C THR A 239 15.38 0.77 8.04
N SER A 240 15.04 -0.42 8.53
CA SER A 240 15.96 -1.31 9.24
C SER A 240 16.13 -2.61 8.49
N ARG A 241 17.39 -2.95 8.23
CA ARG A 241 17.82 -4.24 7.71
C ARG A 241 18.26 -5.13 8.87
N LEU A 242 17.52 -6.20 9.13
CA LEU A 242 17.77 -7.12 10.25
C LEU A 242 18.56 -8.37 9.84
N TYR A 243 19.03 -8.46 8.60
CA TYR A 243 19.89 -9.56 8.14
C TYR A 243 21.32 -9.09 7.82
N GLY A 244 22.29 -9.93 8.18
CA GLY A 244 23.71 -9.68 7.98
C GLY A 244 24.53 -10.95 8.19
N TRP A 245 25.82 -10.79 8.45
CA TRP A 245 26.73 -11.91 8.67
C TRP A 245 26.39 -12.75 9.91
N THR A 246 25.74 -12.16 10.90
CA THR A 246 25.46 -12.75 12.21
C THR A 246 24.09 -13.41 12.32
N GLY A 247 23.21 -13.23 11.34
CA GLY A 247 21.85 -13.76 11.41
C GLY A 247 20.91 -13.26 10.31
N LEU A 248 19.75 -13.92 10.24
CA LEU A 248 18.69 -13.66 9.26
C LEU A 248 17.46 -13.09 9.96
N GLY A 249 17.51 -11.85 10.44
CA GLY A 249 16.32 -11.20 11.01
C GLY A 249 15.98 -11.58 12.45
N VAL A 250 14.93 -10.94 12.97
CA VAL A 250 14.33 -11.20 14.29
C VAL A 250 13.23 -12.24 14.14
N HIS A 251 13.28 -13.30 14.96
CA HIS A 251 12.29 -14.37 14.93
C HIS A 251 11.02 -13.94 15.67
N VAL A 252 9.87 -14.19 15.06
CA VAL A 252 8.54 -13.93 15.63
C VAL A 252 7.69 -15.19 15.61
N VAL A 253 6.84 -15.36 16.62
CA VAL A 253 6.06 -16.59 16.82
C VAL A 253 4.58 -16.29 17.15
N PRO A 254 3.63 -17.16 16.76
CA PRO A 254 2.20 -16.94 17.00
C PRO A 254 1.81 -16.81 18.48
N ASP A 255 2.56 -17.44 19.39
CA ASP A 255 2.29 -17.39 20.84
C ASP A 255 2.64 -16.03 21.46
N HIS A 256 3.38 -15.19 20.74
CA HIS A 256 3.74 -13.84 21.18
C HIS A 256 2.74 -12.79 20.67
N ARG A 257 2.66 -11.68 21.41
CA ARG A 257 1.92 -10.48 21.04
C ARG A 257 2.92 -9.45 20.59
N TYR A 258 2.74 -8.92 19.39
CA TYR A 258 3.53 -7.82 18.86
C TYR A 258 2.66 -6.58 18.83
N ARG A 259 3.26 -5.41 19.07
CA ARG A 259 2.57 -4.13 19.11
C ARG A 259 3.27 -3.11 18.23
N VAL A 260 2.50 -2.45 17.37
CA VAL A 260 2.92 -1.20 16.73
C VAL A 260 2.35 -0.03 17.51
N THR A 261 3.17 0.98 17.76
CA THR A 261 2.74 2.25 18.38
C THR A 261 3.30 3.41 17.58
N VAL A 262 2.45 4.40 17.29
CA VAL A 262 2.87 5.69 16.73
C VAL A 262 2.63 6.80 17.74
N TYR A 263 3.57 7.74 17.81
CA TYR A 263 3.52 8.91 18.69
C TYR A 263 3.56 10.18 17.85
N TYR A 264 2.73 11.13 18.24
CA TYR A 264 2.53 12.39 17.55
C TYR A 264 2.62 13.57 18.53
N ASP A 265 2.96 14.74 18.00
CA ASP A 265 2.85 16.02 18.71
C ASP A 265 2.37 17.12 17.75
N ASN A 266 1.05 17.37 17.76
CA ASN A 266 0.37 18.32 16.89
C ASN A 266 0.33 19.73 17.52
N PRO A 267 1.12 20.70 17.02
CA PRO A 267 1.22 22.03 17.63
C PRO A 267 0.10 23.00 17.20
N THR A 268 -0.82 22.59 16.34
CA THR A 268 -1.79 23.50 15.70
C THR A 268 -2.88 24.00 16.66
N GLY A 269 -3.00 23.39 17.84
CA GLY A 269 -4.04 23.72 18.81
C GLY A 269 -5.45 23.23 18.42
N GLN A 270 -5.60 22.53 17.29
CA GLN A 270 -6.86 21.95 16.82
C GLN A 270 -6.63 20.51 16.34
N ALA A 271 -7.70 19.72 16.26
CA ALA A 271 -7.61 18.40 15.65
C ALA A 271 -7.42 18.54 14.13
N VAL A 272 -6.56 17.71 13.55
CA VAL A 272 -6.34 17.64 12.10
C VAL A 272 -7.06 16.39 11.57
N PRO A 273 -8.15 16.54 10.79
CA PRO A 273 -8.78 15.41 10.10
C PRO A 273 -7.75 14.66 9.25
N ASP A 274 -7.75 13.32 9.33
CA ASP A 274 -6.79 12.44 8.62
C ASP A 274 -5.30 12.75 8.83
N GLY A 275 -4.98 13.55 9.86
CA GLY A 275 -3.62 13.99 10.15
C GLY A 275 -2.71 12.91 10.73
N GLY A 276 -3.26 11.78 11.19
CA GLY A 276 -2.50 10.68 11.77
C GLY A 276 -2.51 9.43 10.88
N MET A 277 -1.37 8.74 10.78
CA MET A 277 -1.23 7.40 10.22
C MET A 277 -0.06 6.68 10.91
N GLY A 278 -0.12 5.37 11.08
CA GLY A 278 0.98 4.64 11.70
C GLY A 278 1.05 3.22 11.20
N VAL A 279 1.92 2.97 10.23
CA VAL A 279 2.09 1.64 9.63
C VAL A 279 3.53 1.18 9.82
N VAL A 280 3.73 -0.05 10.27
CA VAL A 280 5.01 -0.76 10.14
C VAL A 280 4.81 -1.89 9.16
N GLY A 281 5.77 -2.11 8.28
CA GLY A 281 5.74 -3.23 7.36
C GLY A 281 7.12 -3.57 6.86
N GLY A 282 7.23 -4.66 6.11
CA GLY A 282 8.52 -5.09 5.60
C GLY A 282 8.49 -6.49 5.02
N LEU A 283 9.63 -7.19 5.14
CA LEU A 283 9.81 -8.55 4.62
C LEU A 283 9.87 -9.57 5.75
N PHE A 284 9.13 -10.64 5.56
CA PHE A 284 9.04 -11.78 6.46
C PHE A 284 9.41 -13.07 5.72
N VAL A 285 10.27 -13.88 6.33
CA VAL A 285 10.67 -15.20 5.84
C VAL A 285 10.04 -16.24 6.76
N PRO A 286 9.04 -17.02 6.31
CA PRO A 286 8.47 -18.10 7.11
C PRO A 286 9.54 -19.11 7.53
N ASP A 287 9.35 -19.74 8.69
CA ASP A 287 10.22 -20.86 9.09
C ASP A 287 10.16 -22.01 8.07
N ARG A 288 11.23 -22.80 8.01
CA ARG A 288 11.34 -23.86 7.01
C ARG A 288 10.22 -24.88 7.18
N GLY A 289 9.49 -25.14 6.09
CA GLY A 289 8.39 -26.12 6.07
C GLY A 289 7.05 -25.55 6.52
N VAL A 290 7.00 -24.27 6.90
CA VAL A 290 5.76 -23.58 7.21
C VAL A 290 5.06 -23.17 5.91
N GLU A 291 3.81 -23.59 5.77
CA GLU A 291 2.92 -23.12 4.70
C GLU A 291 2.17 -21.87 5.16
N TRP A 292 1.97 -20.95 4.22
CA TRP A 292 1.22 -19.73 4.50
C TRP A 292 -0.28 -20.06 4.59
N PRO A 293 -1.02 -19.58 5.60
CA PRO A 293 -2.43 -19.94 5.76
C PRO A 293 -3.30 -19.39 4.63
N PRO A 294 -4.29 -20.15 4.14
CA PRO A 294 -5.30 -19.61 3.24
C PRO A 294 -6.15 -18.56 3.97
N ALA A 295 -6.78 -17.67 3.21
CA ALA A 295 -7.75 -16.75 3.74
C ALA A 295 -9.06 -17.50 4.07
N ASP A 296 -9.63 -17.25 5.26
CA ASP A 296 -10.99 -17.70 5.59
C ASP A 296 -11.99 -16.70 4.99
N ARG A 297 -12.56 -17.08 3.85
CA ARG A 297 -13.54 -16.23 3.15
C ARG A 297 -14.85 -16.07 3.93
N THR A 298 -15.09 -16.84 4.99
CA THR A 298 -16.27 -16.69 5.85
C THR A 298 -16.04 -15.73 7.02
N ASP A 299 -14.78 -15.35 7.29
CA ASP A 299 -14.44 -14.41 8.34
C ASP A 299 -15.05 -13.02 8.06
N SER A 300 -15.64 -12.42 9.10
CA SER A 300 -16.29 -11.11 8.98
C SER A 300 -15.32 -9.98 8.61
N LEU A 301 -14.07 -10.02 9.07
CA LEU A 301 -13.04 -9.05 8.73
C LEU A 301 -12.56 -9.26 7.30
N TYR A 302 -12.39 -10.50 6.85
CA TYR A 302 -12.11 -10.79 5.44
C TYR A 302 -13.22 -10.24 4.54
N GLN A 303 -14.48 -10.43 4.91
CA GLN A 303 -15.63 -9.95 4.14
C GLN A 303 -15.73 -8.42 4.11
N GLN A 304 -15.34 -7.73 5.17
CA GLN A 304 -15.26 -6.26 5.20
C GLN A 304 -14.10 -5.76 4.34
N ASP A 305 -12.93 -6.39 4.49
CA ASP A 305 -11.73 -6.12 3.69
C ASP A 305 -11.99 -6.31 2.19
N TYR A 306 -12.57 -7.45 1.82
CA TYR A 306 -12.99 -7.77 0.45
C TYR A 306 -13.87 -6.68 -0.13
N ARG A 307 -14.94 -6.29 0.57
CA ARG A 307 -15.82 -5.23 0.06
C ARG A 307 -15.12 -3.87 -0.03
N HIS A 308 -14.17 -3.59 0.87
CA HIS A 308 -13.39 -2.35 0.83
C HIS A 308 -12.45 -2.31 -0.37
N TYR A 309 -11.55 -3.30 -0.54
CA TYR A 309 -10.60 -3.27 -1.66
C TYR A 309 -11.26 -3.54 -3.02
N MET A 310 -12.43 -4.21 -3.04
CA MET A 310 -13.24 -4.38 -4.25
C MET A 310 -14.11 -3.15 -4.57
N ARG A 311 -14.06 -2.08 -3.73
CA ARG A 311 -14.91 -0.88 -3.85
C ARG A 311 -16.42 -1.19 -3.89
N LEU A 312 -16.85 -2.23 -3.18
CA LEU A 312 -18.25 -2.69 -3.09
C LEU A 312 -19.00 -2.07 -1.91
N SER A 313 -18.28 -1.64 -0.88
CA SER A 313 -18.84 -0.80 0.19
C SER A 313 -18.86 0.65 -0.30
N GLY A 314 -20.03 1.25 -0.49
CA GLY A 314 -20.12 2.69 -0.77
C GLY A 314 -19.63 3.52 0.42
N GLY A 315 -18.76 4.49 0.16
CA GLY A 315 -18.48 5.61 1.07
C GLY A 315 -17.19 5.53 1.88
N HIS A 316 -16.08 5.92 1.26
CA HIS A 316 -15.26 7.07 1.71
C HIS A 316 -14.80 7.83 0.46
N GLU A 317 -15.76 8.18 -0.40
CA GLU A 317 -15.70 9.47 -1.07
C GLU A 317 -15.94 10.50 0.03
N MET A 318 -14.93 11.32 0.29
CA MET A 318 -15.04 12.48 1.18
C MET A 318 -16.22 13.35 0.74
N GLN A 319 -17.33 13.26 1.48
CA GLN A 319 -18.32 14.32 1.50
C GLN A 319 -17.68 15.51 2.22
N MET A 320 -17.00 16.37 1.46
CA MET A 320 -16.70 17.71 1.96
C MET A 320 -18.02 18.46 2.16
N PRO A 321 -18.16 19.25 3.24
CA PRO A 321 -19.31 20.11 3.39
C PRO A 321 -19.37 21.02 2.16
N MET A 322 -20.55 21.06 1.51
CA MET A 322 -20.86 22.12 0.56
C MET A 322 -20.46 23.45 1.20
N ARG A 323 -19.48 24.14 0.60
CA ARG A 323 -19.42 25.59 0.75
C ARG A 323 -20.72 26.09 0.15
N MET A 324 -21.68 26.48 1.01
CA MET A 324 -22.71 27.41 0.57
C MET A 324 -21.98 28.60 -0.04
N GLY A 325 -22.25 28.82 -1.33
CA GLY A 325 -21.73 29.95 -2.06
C GLY A 325 -22.01 31.24 -1.31
N ALA A 326 -20.98 32.05 -1.16
CA ALA A 326 -21.16 33.47 -0.95
C ALA A 326 -21.99 34.00 -2.12
N HIS A 327 -23.16 34.54 -1.82
CA HIS A 327 -23.86 35.41 -2.75
C HIS A 327 -23.00 36.66 -2.97
N GLU A 328 -22.54 36.86 -4.20
CA GLU A 328 -21.99 38.12 -4.66
C GLU A 328 -23.09 39.19 -4.76
N HIS A 329 -22.72 40.37 -4.27
CA HIS A 329 -23.07 41.72 -4.72
C HIS A 329 -24.53 42.11 -4.98
N VAL A 330 -24.98 43.10 -4.20
CA VAL A 330 -25.68 44.27 -4.76
C VAL A 330 -25.03 45.54 -4.23
N THR A 331 -24.31 46.23 -5.11
CA THR A 331 -24.03 47.66 -5.02
C THR A 331 -25.33 48.45 -5.13
N ALA A 332 -25.55 49.40 -4.23
CA ALA A 332 -26.52 50.48 -4.41
C ALA A 332 -25.92 51.80 -3.90
N HIS A 333 -26.23 52.85 -4.66
CA HIS A 333 -25.71 54.21 -4.65
C HIS A 333 -26.00 55.06 -3.40
N GLU A 334 -25.15 56.10 -3.24
CA GLU A 334 -25.40 57.48 -2.75
C GLU A 334 -26.02 57.71 -1.36
N HIS A 335 -25.33 58.49 -0.51
CA HIS A 335 -25.61 59.93 -0.31
C HIS A 335 -24.73 60.56 0.81
N HIS A 336 -24.28 61.79 0.51
CA HIS A 336 -23.67 62.84 1.35
C HIS A 336 -22.17 62.81 1.67
#